data_AF-A0A429W4B1-F1
#
_entry.id   AF-A0A429W4B1-F1
#
_cell.length_a   1.000
_cell.length_b   1.000
_cell.length_c   1.000
_cell.angle_alpha   90.00
_cell.angle_beta   90.00
_cell.angle_gamma   90.00
#
_symmetry.space_group_name_H-M   'P 1'
#
loop_
_entity.id
_entity.type
_entity.pdbx_description
1 polymer ?
#
loop_
_entity_poly.entity_id
_entity_poly.type
_entity_poly.pdbx_seq_one_letter_code
_entity_poly.pdbx_strand_id
1 'polypeptide(L)'
;FISLGPLFILCLIFKQTESLFHKWLLYGIGLLFSMAVLSFMVSLVLELNFRIAAGLWGAKAITSFLGISGSTGLTSQAMLQGGIGLLLTTLLVTAPAAAAQFFG
;
A
#
# COMPACT_ATOMS: atom_id res chain seq x y z
N PHE A 1 14.38 -6.53 -15.70
CA PHE A 1 14.21 -5.30 -16.52
C PHE A 1 15.55 -4.72 -16.98
N ILE A 2 16.48 -4.43 -16.06
CA ILE A 2 17.77 -3.78 -16.37
C ILE A 2 18.72 -4.61 -17.28
N SER A 3 18.70 -5.95 -17.17
CA SER A 3 19.56 -6.84 -17.98
C SER A 3 19.22 -6.88 -19.47
N LEU A 4 18.00 -6.49 -19.87
CA LEU A 4 17.58 -6.42 -21.28
C LEU A 4 17.91 -5.07 -21.92
N GLY A 5 18.41 -4.11 -21.14
CA GLY A 5 18.76 -2.76 -21.61
C GLY A 5 19.67 -2.75 -22.84
N PRO A 6 20.81 -3.47 -22.87
CA PRO A 6 21.71 -3.46 -24.02
C PRO A 6 21.04 -3.89 -25.33
N LEU A 7 20.13 -4.86 -25.26
CA LEU A 7 19.40 -5.39 -26.42
C LEU A 7 18.38 -4.38 -26.97
N PHE A 8 17.71 -3.64 -26.10
CA PHE A 8 16.79 -2.57 -26.52
C PHE A 8 17.52 -1.30 -26.98
N ILE A 9 18.71 -1.00 -26.44
CA ILE A 9 19.57 0.08 -26.96
C ILE A 9 20.03 -0.25 -28.40
N LEU A 10 20.36 -1.51 -28.69
CA LEU A 10 20.70 -1.93 -30.07
C LEU A 10 19.52 -1.75 -31.04
N CYS A 11 18.27 -1.89 -30.57
CA CYS A 11 17.07 -1.63 -31.38
C CYS A 11 16.93 -0.16 -31.85
N LEU A 12 17.64 0.81 -31.25
CA LEU A 12 17.66 2.21 -31.74
C LEU A 12 18.45 2.37 -33.04
N ILE A 13 19.35 1.45 -33.36
CA ILE A 13 20.16 1.51 -34.59
C ILE A 13 19.29 1.30 -35.84
N PHE A 14 18.17 0.57 -35.72
CA PHE A 14 17.26 0.32 -36.82
C PHE A 14 15.94 1.07 -36.62
N LYS A 15 15.54 1.90 -37.61
CA LYS A 15 14.26 2.63 -37.58
C LYS A 15 13.04 1.74 -37.40
N GLN A 16 13.12 0.46 -37.77
CA GLN A 16 11.99 -0.47 -37.65
C GLN A 16 11.77 -0.98 -36.21
N THR A 17 12.85 -1.08 -35.42
CA THR A 17 12.82 -1.60 -34.04
C THR A 17 12.87 -0.50 -32.97
N GLU A 18 13.03 0.76 -33.38
CA GLU A 18 13.04 1.94 -32.52
C GLU A 18 11.79 2.02 -31.61
N SER A 19 10.62 1.61 -32.09
CA SER A 19 9.37 1.59 -31.30
C SER A 19 9.41 0.62 -30.11
N LEU A 20 10.23 -0.44 -30.20
CA LEU A 20 10.40 -1.44 -29.14
C LEU A 20 11.20 -0.88 -27.96
N PHE A 21 12.18 -0.01 -28.23
CA PHE A 21 12.92 0.74 -27.20
C PHE A 21 11.98 1.69 -26.45
N HIS A 22 11.13 2.44 -27.16
CA HIS A 22 10.20 3.38 -26.54
C HIS A 22 9.17 2.69 -25.65
N LYS A 23 8.62 1.55 -26.10
CA LYS A 23 7.71 0.73 -25.27
C LYS A 23 8.42 0.16 -24.05
N TRP A 24 9.60 -0.43 -24.23
CA TRP A 24 10.39 -0.94 -23.11
C TRP A 24 10.72 0.16 -22.10
N LEU A 25 11.11 1.34 -22.58
CA LEU A 25 11.36 2.49 -21.73
C LEU A 25 10.09 2.85 -20.97
N LEU A 26 8.97 3.14 -21.65
CA LEU A 26 7.68 3.48 -21.02
C LEU A 26 7.22 2.45 -19.97
N TYR A 27 7.35 1.15 -20.25
CA TYR A 27 7.06 0.11 -19.27
C TYR A 27 7.97 0.19 -18.04
N GLY A 28 9.26 0.48 -18.22
CA GLY A 28 10.21 0.65 -17.11
C GLY A 28 9.87 1.82 -16.21
N ILE A 29 9.50 2.97 -16.81
CA ILE A 29 9.10 4.15 -16.05
C ILE A 29 7.77 3.89 -15.32
N GLY A 30 6.81 3.23 -15.98
CA GLY A 30 5.55 2.83 -15.34
C GLY A 30 5.76 1.91 -14.13
N LEU A 31 6.73 0.99 -14.21
CA LEU A 31 7.07 0.08 -13.12
C LEU A 31 7.71 0.81 -11.93
N LEU A 32 8.63 1.76 -12.21
CA LEU A 32 9.24 2.60 -11.17
C LEU A 32 8.20 3.50 -10.49
N PHE A 33 7.30 4.10 -11.27
CA PHE A 33 6.22 4.92 -10.75
C PHE A 33 5.24 4.10 -9.90
N SER A 34 4.86 2.90 -10.34
CA SER A 34 4.01 1.98 -9.57
C SER A 34 4.64 1.61 -8.22
N MET A 35 5.94 1.34 -8.19
CA MET A 35 6.66 1.08 -6.93
C MET A 35 6.72 2.30 -6.01
N ALA A 36 6.86 3.52 -6.56
CA ALA A 36 6.83 4.74 -5.77
C ALA A 36 5.46 4.98 -5.13
N VAL A 37 4.38 4.81 -5.90
CA VAL A 37 3.00 4.92 -5.40
C VAL A 37 2.72 3.87 -4.33
N LEU A 38 3.15 2.63 -4.56
CA LEU A 38 3.03 1.54 -3.58
C LEU A 38 3.76 1.89 -2.28
N SER A 39 5.00 2.38 -2.35
CA SER A 39 5.78 2.79 -1.19
C SER A 39 5.12 3.92 -0.40
N PHE A 40 4.53 4.90 -1.10
CA PHE A 40 3.80 5.99 -0.45
C PHE A 40 2.55 5.48 0.28
N MET A 41 1.77 4.61 -0.35
CA MET A 41 0.58 4.02 0.27
C MET A 41 0.92 3.16 1.50
N VAL A 42 1.98 2.35 1.43
CA VAL A 42 2.47 1.57 2.58
C VAL A 42 2.84 2.49 3.74
N SER A 43 3.50 3.61 3.47
CA SER A 43 3.89 4.59 4.50
C SER A 43 2.66 5.20 5.19
N LEU A 44 1.65 5.62 4.44
CA LEU A 44 0.40 6.15 4.99
C LEU A 44 -0.33 5.12 5.86
N VAL A 45 -0.39 3.87 5.43
CA VAL A 45 -1.06 2.81 6.20
C VAL A 45 -0.30 2.49 7.48
N LEU A 46 1.03 2.55 7.46
CA LEU A 46 1.86 2.38 8.66
C LEU A 46 1.54 3.46 9.71
N GLU A 47 1.48 4.72 9.30
CA GLU A 47 1.16 5.84 10.19
C GLU A 47 -0.25 5.73 10.79
N LEU A 48 -1.24 5.37 9.96
CA LEU A 48 -2.61 5.15 10.42
C LEU A 48 -2.70 3.99 11.43
N ASN A 49 -2.02 2.88 11.17
CA ASN A 49 -1.99 1.73 12.07
C ASN A 49 -1.37 2.10 13.43
N PHE A 50 -0.28 2.90 13.41
CA PHE A 50 0.37 3.39 14.63
C PHE A 50 -0.58 4.23 15.49
N ARG A 51 -1.37 5.13 14.87
CA ARG A 51 -2.37 5.96 15.58
C ARG A 51 -3.49 5.12 16.18
N ILE A 52 -3.96 4.10 15.47
CA ILE A 52 -5.03 3.19 15.94
C ILE A 52 -4.51 2.32 17.09
N ALA A 53 -3.29 1.81 16.98
CA ALA A 53 -2.64 1.07 18.06
C ALA A 53 -2.51 1.91 19.34
N ALA A 54 -2.09 3.18 19.21
CA ALA A 54 -2.01 4.10 20.34
C ALA A 54 -3.39 4.39 20.97
N GLY A 55 -4.43 4.61 20.15
CA GLY A 55 -5.80 4.81 20.64
C GLY A 55 -6.36 3.60 21.38
N LEU A 56 -6.09 2.39 20.86
CA LEU A 56 -6.52 1.14 21.49
C LEU A 56 -5.79 0.86 22.81
N TRP A 57 -4.48 1.10 22.85
CA TRP A 57 -3.69 0.99 24.08
C TRP A 57 -4.12 2.02 25.13
N GLY A 58 -4.35 3.27 24.72
CA GLY A 58 -4.86 4.33 25.59
C GLY A 58 -6.23 3.98 26.18
N ALA A 59 -7.16 3.50 25.35
CA ALA A 59 -8.47 3.04 25.81
C ALA A 59 -8.35 1.86 26.79
N LYS A 60 -7.50 0.87 26.52
CA LYS A 60 -7.24 -0.24 27.46
C LYS A 60 -6.62 0.23 28.78
N ALA A 61 -5.68 1.17 28.73
CA ALA A 61 -5.03 1.72 29.92
C ALA A 61 -6.04 2.45 30.82
N ILE A 62 -6.87 3.32 30.24
CA ILE A 62 -7.91 4.07 30.98
C ILE A 62 -8.94 3.13 31.60
N THR A 63 -9.41 2.13 30.85
CA THR A 63 -10.38 1.13 31.36
C THR A 63 -9.77 0.27 32.48
N SER A 64 -8.49 -0.10 32.36
CA SER A 64 -7.78 -0.85 33.41
C SER A 64 -7.54 -0.02 34.67
N PHE A 65 -7.29 1.29 34.53
CA PHE A 65 -7.01 2.20 35.64
C PHE A 65 -8.29 2.61 36.40
N LEU A 66 -9.41 2.78 35.70
CA LEU A 66 -10.70 3.11 36.33
C LEU A 66 -11.37 1.93 37.03
N GLY A 67 -10.78 0.71 37.00
CA GLY A 67 -11.31 -0.46 37.69
C GLY A 67 -12.71 -0.88 37.24
N ILE A 68 -13.19 -0.33 36.12
CA ILE A 68 -14.48 -0.66 35.52
C ILE A 68 -14.31 -2.04 34.87
N SER A 69 -14.50 -3.09 35.69
CA SER A 69 -14.87 -4.44 35.24
C SER A 69 -16.30 -4.43 34.67
N GLY A 70 -16.63 -3.41 33.89
CA GLY A 70 -17.88 -3.25 33.17
C GLY A 70 -17.71 -3.94 31.83
N SER A 71 -18.32 -5.11 31.73
CA SER A 71 -18.47 -5.97 30.57
C SER A 71 -19.17 -5.31 29.38
N THR A 72 -18.68 -4.19 28.86
CA THR A 72 -18.90 -3.86 27.45
C THR A 72 -18.01 -4.85 26.68
N GLY A 73 -18.62 -5.95 26.26
CA GLY A 73 -17.97 -7.22 25.95
C GLY A 73 -16.63 -7.06 25.23
N LEU A 74 -15.57 -7.62 25.81
CA LEU A 74 -14.26 -7.78 25.17
C LEU A 74 -14.42 -8.34 23.73
N THR A 75 -15.43 -9.19 23.53
CA THR A 75 -15.90 -9.71 22.25
C THR A 75 -16.44 -8.64 21.30
N SER A 76 -17.24 -7.68 21.76
CA SER A 76 -17.74 -6.55 20.96
C SER A 76 -16.62 -5.57 20.59
N GLN A 77 -15.68 -5.30 21.51
CA GLN A 77 -14.52 -4.45 21.22
C GLN A 77 -13.53 -5.14 20.27
N ALA A 78 -13.31 -6.45 20.43
CA ALA A 78 -12.51 -7.26 19.51
C ALA A 78 -13.15 -7.36 18.13
N MET A 79 -14.49 -7.45 18.04
CA MET A 79 -15.23 -7.46 16.79
C MET A 79 -15.10 -6.11 16.06
N LEU A 80 -15.16 -4.98 16.78
CA LEU A 80 -14.92 -3.65 16.21
C LEU A 80 -13.45 -3.45 15.80
N GLN A 81 -12.47 -3.95 16.56
CA GLN A 81 -11.06 -3.94 16.17
C GLN A 81 -10.79 -4.81 14.94
N GLY A 82 -11.45 -5.97 14.85
CA GLY A 82 -11.41 -6.87 13.69
C GLY A 82 -12.01 -6.20 12.45
N GLY A 83 -13.14 -5.49 12.60
CA GLY A 83 -13.77 -4.73 11.53
C GLY A 83 -12.90 -3.58 11.00
N ILE A 84 -12.26 -2.83 11.90
CA ILE A 84 -11.32 -1.75 11.54
C ILE A 84 -10.06 -2.31 10.85
N GLY A 85 -9.52 -3.41 11.36
CA GLY A 85 -8.35 -4.08 10.75
C GLY A 85 -8.64 -4.62 9.35
N LEU A 86 -9.84 -5.15 9.14
CA LEU A 86 -10.27 -5.62 7.82
C LEU A 86 -10.41 -4.43 6.86
N LEU A 87 -11.11 -3.36 7.25
CA LEU A 87 -11.24 -2.14 6.43
C LEU A 87 -9.89 -1.50 6.06
N LEU A 88 -8.95 -1.44 6.99
CA LEU A 88 -7.59 -0.93 6.73
C LEU A 88 -6.85 -1.81 5.72
N THR A 89 -7.00 -3.13 5.81
CA THR A 89 -6.39 -4.06 4.86
C THR A 89 -7.04 -3.93 3.48
N THR A 90 -8.37 -3.76 3.40
CA THR A 90 -9.06 -3.50 2.13
C THR A 90 -8.64 -2.17 1.52
N LEU A 91 -8.48 -1.11 2.32
CA LEU A 91 -7.95 0.19 1.85
C LEU A 91 -6.51 0.07 1.34
N LEU A 92 -5.65 -0.68 2.06
CA LEU A 92 -4.26 -0.92 1.67
C LEU A 92 -4.18 -1.67 0.34
N VAL A 93 -5.04 -2.65 0.09
CA VAL A 93 -5.00 -3.46 -1.15
C VAL A 93 -5.71 -2.77 -2.32
N THR A 94 -6.82 -2.08 -2.08
CA THR A 94 -7.64 -1.51 -3.16
C THR A 94 -7.19 -0.12 -3.62
N ALA A 95 -6.66 0.74 -2.73
CA ALA A 95 -6.25 2.09 -3.11
C ALA A 95 -5.04 2.12 -4.07
N PRO A 96 -3.98 1.30 -3.91
CA PRO A 96 -2.88 1.23 -4.86
C PRO A 96 -3.29 0.58 -6.18
N ALA A 97 -4.16 -0.44 -6.15
CA ALA A 97 -4.67 -1.08 -7.36
C ALA A 97 -5.53 -0.11 -8.19
N ALA A 98 -6.39 0.69 -7.53
CA ALA A 98 -7.19 1.72 -8.18
C ALA A 98 -6.31 2.84 -8.77
N ALA A 99 -5.23 3.25 -8.09
CA ALA A 99 -4.26 4.20 -8.62
C ALA A 99 -3.44 3.62 -9.78
N ALA A 100 -3.03 2.36 -9.70
CA ALA A 100 -2.27 1.68 -10.76
C ALA A 100 -3.09 1.50 -12.05
N GLN A 101 -4.41 1.27 -11.94
CA GLN A 101 -5.33 1.20 -13.09
C GLN A 101 -5.62 2.57 -13.71
N PHE A 102 -5.30 3.68 -13.02
CA PHE A 102 -5.47 5.04 -13.54
C PHE A 102 -4.21 5.57 -14.23
N PHE A 103 -3.04 4.99 -13.95
CA PHE A 103 -1.74 5.42 -14.48
C PHE A 103 -1.03 4.37 -15.37
N GLY A 104 -1.66 3.21 -15.61
CA GLY A 104 -1.21 2.19 -16.57
C GLY A 104 -2.22 2.02 -17.69
#